data_AF-A0A6B9TBF9-F1
#
_entry.id   AF-A0A6B9TBF9-F1
#
_cell.length_a   1.000
_cell.length_b   1.000
_cell.length_c   1.000
_cell.angle_alpha   90.00
_cell.angle_beta   90.00
_cell.angle_gamma   90.00
#
_symmetry.space_group_name_H-M   'P 1'
#
loop_
_entity.id
_entity.type
_entity.pdbx_description
1 polymer ?
#
loop_
_entity_poly.entity_id
_entity_poly.type
_entity_poly.pdbx_seq_one_letter_code
_entity_poly.pdbx_strand_id
1 'polypeptide(L)'
;MANKIESEPCEGGRRITRLVSTDRDIVVPDSVDGAAVVAIGPFFLSGSPASDGRTVTVPGTVAEIDRDAFGGIIGIRGIAYGGTMEAFCSLGLDAEFDVEVSTADGHRFGFLSGYPMRFPAFDEAIQSMNFKMTQELAVSRLRDPVLLTPECGERYRRYLSSRIMPRAEQAVTSGDTSRLAELLSTGMFDDASVRTLMERSLRSGKTAVTSMLMSELYSRRKGEKRA
;
A
#
# COMPACT_ATOMS: atom_id res chain seq x y z
N MET A 1 -28.87 17.72 3.38
CA MET A 1 -28.70 19.14 2.98
C MET A 1 -27.91 19.13 1.69
N ALA A 2 -28.12 20.07 0.77
CA ALA A 2 -27.33 20.11 -0.47
C ALA A 2 -25.89 20.52 -0.13
N ASN A 3 -24.90 19.77 -0.64
CA ASN A 3 -23.50 20.16 -0.52
C ASN A 3 -23.29 21.51 -1.22
N LYS A 4 -22.63 22.46 -0.55
CA LYS A 4 -22.30 23.75 -1.15
C LYS A 4 -20.96 23.64 -1.85
N ILE A 5 -20.93 23.87 -3.16
CA ILE A 5 -19.72 23.76 -3.99
C ILE A 5 -19.40 25.13 -4.58
N GLU A 6 -18.16 25.57 -4.41
CA GLU A 6 -17.59 26.74 -5.06
C GLU A 6 -16.42 26.28 -5.92
N SER A 7 -16.33 26.84 -7.13
CA SER A 7 -15.30 26.48 -8.09
C SER A 7 -14.96 27.65 -9.00
N GLU A 8 -13.76 27.64 -9.55
CA GLU A 8 -13.27 28.63 -10.50
C GLU A 8 -12.84 27.97 -11.81
N PRO A 9 -12.89 28.69 -12.95
CA PRO A 9 -12.30 28.21 -14.20
C PRO A 9 -10.78 28.08 -14.09
N CYS A 10 -10.22 27.02 -14.66
CA CYS A 10 -8.77 26.82 -14.80
C CYS A 10 -8.44 26.22 -16.16
N GLU A 11 -7.15 26.04 -16.46
CA GLU A 11 -6.75 25.33 -17.68
C GLU A 11 -7.36 23.91 -17.67
N GLY A 12 -7.98 23.51 -18.79
CA GLY A 12 -8.58 22.18 -18.96
C GLY A 12 -9.94 21.95 -18.28
N GLY A 13 -10.45 22.87 -17.44
CA GLY A 13 -11.74 22.67 -16.78
C GLY A 13 -12.01 23.61 -15.61
N ARG A 14 -12.43 23.04 -14.49
CA ARG A 14 -12.70 23.77 -13.24
C ARG A 14 -11.91 23.23 -12.07
N ARG A 15 -11.54 24.15 -11.19
CA ARG A 15 -10.94 23.88 -9.89
C ARG A 15 -11.96 24.04 -8.78
N ILE A 16 -12.13 23.02 -7.94
CA ILE A 16 -12.94 23.15 -6.72
C ILE A 16 -12.16 23.96 -5.69
N THR A 17 -12.70 25.10 -5.28
CA THR A 17 -12.09 25.96 -4.25
C THR A 17 -12.76 25.75 -2.90
N ARG A 18 -14.01 25.27 -2.89
CA ARG A 18 -14.73 24.92 -1.67
C ARG A 18 -15.79 23.86 -1.89
N LEU A 19 -15.92 22.93 -0.95
CA LEU A 19 -16.97 21.94 -0.87
C LEU A 19 -17.36 21.75 0.61
N VAL A 20 -18.57 22.18 0.98
CA VAL A 20 -19.09 22.03 2.33
C VAL A 20 -20.06 20.86 2.35
N SER A 21 -19.74 19.84 3.13
CA SER A 21 -20.56 18.65 3.30
C SER A 21 -20.62 18.21 4.76
N THR A 22 -21.79 17.74 5.17
CA THR A 22 -21.99 17.03 6.45
C THR A 22 -21.89 15.52 6.30
N ASP A 23 -21.84 15.02 5.07
CA ASP A 23 -21.97 13.61 4.77
C ASP A 23 -20.71 12.85 5.20
N ARG A 24 -20.87 11.53 5.38
CA ARG A 24 -19.74 10.65 5.66
C ARG A 24 -18.93 10.36 4.40
N ASP A 25 -19.64 10.14 3.30
CA ASP A 25 -19.08 9.92 1.97
C ASP A 25 -19.20 11.23 1.19
N ILE A 26 -18.09 11.95 1.13
CA ILE A 26 -17.99 13.23 0.44
C ILE A 26 -17.66 12.95 -1.02
N VAL A 27 -18.49 13.43 -1.94
CA VAL A 27 -18.28 13.23 -3.38
C VAL A 27 -17.89 14.55 -4.04
N VAL A 28 -16.70 14.60 -4.62
CA VAL A 28 -16.30 15.65 -5.56
C VAL A 28 -16.96 15.33 -6.91
N PRO A 29 -17.76 16.24 -7.50
CA PRO A 29 -18.46 15.95 -8.74
C PRO A 29 -17.49 15.89 -9.93
N ASP A 30 -17.82 15.10 -10.96
CA ASP A 30 -17.06 15.04 -12.21
C ASP A 30 -17.10 16.36 -13.00
N SER A 31 -18.14 17.19 -12.79
CA SER A 31 -18.32 18.47 -13.48
C SER A 31 -19.09 19.50 -12.65
N VAL A 32 -18.82 20.78 -12.92
CA VAL A 32 -19.58 21.93 -12.40
C VAL A 32 -19.87 22.89 -13.57
N ASP A 33 -21.10 23.35 -13.69
CA ASP A 33 -21.58 24.20 -14.80
C ASP A 33 -21.29 23.60 -16.20
N GLY A 34 -21.33 22.26 -16.33
CA GLY A 34 -21.06 21.56 -17.58
C GLY A 34 -19.58 21.42 -17.96
N ALA A 35 -18.66 21.96 -17.17
CA ALA A 35 -17.21 21.81 -17.36
C ALA A 35 -16.63 20.78 -16.38
N ALA A 36 -15.69 19.96 -16.83
CA ALA A 36 -15.07 18.91 -16.03
C ALA A 36 -14.31 19.49 -14.82
N VAL A 37 -14.38 18.81 -13.69
CA VAL A 37 -13.54 19.11 -12.52
C VAL A 37 -12.19 18.43 -12.73
N VAL A 38 -11.15 19.25 -12.85
CA VAL A 38 -9.79 18.80 -13.16
C VAL A 38 -8.80 19.11 -12.05
N ALA A 39 -9.16 19.98 -11.12
CA ALA A 39 -8.31 20.39 -10.01
C ALA A 39 -9.05 20.54 -8.68
N ILE A 40 -8.35 20.28 -7.58
CA ILE A 40 -8.81 20.57 -6.22
C ILE A 40 -7.86 21.59 -5.59
N GLY A 41 -8.40 22.72 -5.16
CA GLY A 41 -7.66 23.80 -4.51
C GLY A 41 -7.36 23.53 -3.04
N PRO A 42 -6.57 24.41 -2.41
CA PRO A 42 -6.19 24.29 -1.01
C PRO A 42 -7.41 24.39 -0.09
N PHE A 43 -7.40 23.66 1.02
CA PHE A 43 -8.45 23.68 2.04
C PHE A 43 -9.88 23.54 1.49
N PHE A 44 -10.08 22.73 0.44
CA PHE A 44 -11.36 22.71 -0.26
C PHE A 44 -12.53 22.29 0.65
N LEU A 45 -12.30 21.48 1.70
CA LEU A 45 -13.36 21.14 2.66
C LEU A 45 -13.53 22.17 3.80
N SER A 46 -12.96 23.37 3.67
CA SER A 46 -13.08 24.43 4.68
C SER A 46 -14.55 24.78 4.96
N GLY A 47 -14.95 24.61 6.23
CA GLY A 47 -16.34 24.82 6.70
C GLY A 47 -17.20 23.57 6.74
N SER A 48 -16.71 22.41 6.31
CA SER A 48 -17.31 21.12 6.68
C SER A 48 -17.08 20.88 8.18
N PRO A 49 -18.09 20.43 8.96
CA PRO A 49 -17.92 20.16 10.39
C PRO A 49 -16.96 19.00 10.59
N ALA A 50 -16.13 19.01 11.64
CA ALA A 50 -15.25 17.89 11.97
C ALA A 50 -16.07 16.61 12.22
N SER A 51 -15.67 15.49 11.60
CA SER A 51 -16.31 14.19 11.79
C SER A 51 -15.33 13.08 11.44
N ASP A 52 -15.27 12.03 12.27
CA ASP A 52 -14.36 10.91 12.10
C ASP A 52 -14.89 9.87 11.10
N GLY A 53 -13.97 9.19 10.42
CA GLY A 53 -14.27 8.06 9.54
C GLY A 53 -14.92 8.45 8.22
N ARG A 54 -14.60 9.64 7.70
CA ARG A 54 -15.07 10.11 6.38
C ARG A 54 -14.24 9.56 5.23
N THR A 55 -14.90 9.43 4.08
CA THR A 55 -14.29 9.05 2.82
C THR A 55 -14.52 10.16 1.80
N VAL A 56 -13.48 10.57 1.08
CA VAL A 56 -13.59 11.51 -0.04
C VAL A 56 -13.48 10.75 -1.36
N THR A 57 -14.50 10.83 -2.19
CA THR A 57 -14.47 10.34 -3.57
C THR A 57 -14.02 11.46 -4.48
N VAL A 58 -12.90 11.25 -5.16
CA VAL A 58 -12.30 12.18 -6.11
C VAL A 58 -12.40 11.56 -7.51
N PRO A 59 -12.99 12.24 -8.50
CA PRO A 59 -13.18 11.66 -9.82
C PRO A 59 -11.85 11.53 -10.57
N GLY A 60 -11.78 10.57 -11.50
CA GLY A 60 -10.57 10.33 -12.30
C GLY A 60 -10.22 11.47 -13.26
N THR A 61 -11.13 12.43 -13.46
CA THR A 61 -10.89 13.66 -14.23
C THR A 61 -9.96 14.63 -13.49
N VAL A 62 -9.80 14.50 -12.17
CA VAL A 62 -8.90 15.34 -11.38
C VAL A 62 -7.46 14.92 -11.62
N ALA A 63 -6.69 15.84 -12.20
CA ALA A 63 -5.27 15.67 -12.52
C ALA A 63 -4.36 16.55 -11.63
N GLU A 64 -4.93 17.50 -10.88
CA GLU A 64 -4.19 18.35 -9.95
C GLU A 64 -4.88 18.42 -8.59
N ILE A 65 -4.12 18.25 -7.52
CA ILE A 65 -4.57 18.51 -6.16
C ILE A 65 -3.52 19.38 -5.49
N ASP A 66 -3.95 20.53 -4.97
CA ASP A 66 -3.07 21.41 -4.22
C ASP A 66 -2.52 20.69 -2.98
N ARG A 67 -1.27 21.01 -2.60
CA ARG A 67 -0.60 20.37 -1.46
C ARG A 67 -1.40 20.52 -0.16
N ASP A 68 -2.06 21.67 0.02
CA ASP A 68 -2.84 21.96 1.22
C ASP A 68 -4.33 21.63 1.05
N ALA A 69 -4.73 20.91 -0.01
CA ALA A 69 -6.13 20.57 -0.27
C ALA A 69 -6.78 19.85 0.92
N PHE A 70 -6.05 18.91 1.52
CA PHE A 70 -6.51 18.16 2.68
C PHE A 70 -6.12 18.78 4.03
N GLY A 71 -5.47 19.95 3.98
CA GLY A 71 -4.98 20.66 5.15
C GLY A 71 -6.09 21.00 6.14
N GLY A 72 -5.85 20.72 7.42
CA GLY A 72 -6.77 21.08 8.51
C GLY A 72 -8.10 20.31 8.50
N ILE A 73 -8.25 19.28 7.67
CA ILE A 73 -9.44 18.43 7.67
C ILE A 73 -9.29 17.35 8.73
N ILE A 74 -10.28 17.26 9.61
CA ILE A 74 -10.31 16.28 10.70
C ILE A 74 -11.17 15.09 10.29
N GLY A 75 -10.59 13.89 10.38
CA GLY A 75 -11.33 12.63 10.37
C GLY A 75 -11.56 11.99 8.99
N ILE A 76 -10.86 12.43 7.95
CA ILE A 76 -10.77 11.65 6.71
C ILE A 76 -9.95 10.39 7.01
N ARG A 77 -10.49 9.23 6.65
CA ARG A 77 -9.79 7.94 6.73
C ARG A 77 -9.68 7.24 5.39
N GLY A 78 -10.39 7.74 4.38
CA GLY A 78 -10.42 7.14 3.05
C GLY A 78 -10.39 8.17 1.93
N ILE A 79 -9.68 7.85 0.85
CA ILE A 79 -9.78 8.53 -0.45
C ILE A 79 -10.10 7.47 -1.51
N ALA A 80 -11.20 7.65 -2.22
CA ALA A 80 -11.57 6.84 -3.37
C ALA A 80 -11.29 7.65 -4.64
N TYR A 81 -10.24 7.32 -5.37
CA TYR A 81 -9.84 8.01 -6.59
C TYR A 81 -10.37 7.28 -7.82
N GLY A 82 -11.08 7.99 -8.70
CA GLY A 82 -11.69 7.42 -9.90
C GLY A 82 -10.70 7.10 -11.02
N GLY A 83 -9.42 7.44 -10.87
CA GLY A 83 -8.35 7.09 -11.81
C GLY A 83 -7.54 5.87 -11.37
N THR A 84 -6.34 5.72 -11.94
CA THR A 84 -5.40 4.64 -11.59
C THR A 84 -4.55 5.01 -10.37
N MET A 85 -3.94 4.02 -9.73
CA MET A 85 -2.98 4.27 -8.64
C MET A 85 -1.73 5.02 -9.12
N GLU A 86 -1.32 4.82 -10.37
CA GLU A 86 -0.23 5.59 -10.98
C GLU A 86 -0.58 7.07 -11.13
N ALA A 87 -1.78 7.37 -11.65
CA ALA A 87 -2.27 8.74 -11.75
C ALA A 87 -2.40 9.39 -10.36
N PHE A 88 -2.91 8.64 -9.37
CA PHE A 88 -2.96 9.13 -7.99
C PHE A 88 -1.57 9.49 -7.44
N CYS A 89 -0.57 8.62 -7.62
CA CYS A 89 0.80 8.88 -7.17
C CYS A 89 1.41 10.13 -7.82
N SER A 90 1.01 10.44 -9.06
CA SER A 90 1.48 11.64 -9.78
C SER A 90 0.99 12.95 -9.17
N LEU A 91 -0.12 12.93 -8.40
CA LEU A 91 -0.67 14.11 -7.72
C LEU A 91 0.27 14.66 -6.63
N GLY A 92 1.21 13.84 -6.13
CA GLY A 92 2.30 14.32 -5.29
C GLY A 92 1.90 14.75 -3.87
N LEU A 93 0.88 14.11 -3.30
CA LEU A 93 0.35 14.43 -1.97
C LEU A 93 1.23 13.87 -0.83
N ASP A 94 1.08 14.47 0.34
CA ASP A 94 1.66 14.00 1.60
C ASP A 94 0.54 13.65 2.58
N ALA A 95 0.70 12.55 3.32
CA ALA A 95 -0.29 12.09 4.29
C ALA A 95 -0.18 12.89 5.59
N GLU A 96 -1.16 13.75 5.88
CA GLU A 96 -1.28 14.42 7.19
C GLU A 96 -1.78 13.45 8.27
N PHE A 97 -2.56 12.43 7.88
CA PHE A 97 -3.15 11.41 8.74
C PHE A 97 -3.02 10.04 8.08
N ASP A 98 -3.17 8.96 8.86
CA ASP A 98 -3.25 7.62 8.30
C ASP A 98 -4.51 7.51 7.42
N VAL A 99 -4.33 7.13 6.16
CA VAL A 99 -5.40 7.17 5.15
C VAL A 99 -5.35 5.96 4.25
N GLU A 100 -6.51 5.34 4.00
CA GLU A 100 -6.66 4.31 2.99
C GLU A 100 -7.01 4.94 1.64
N VAL A 101 -6.20 4.69 0.62
CA VAL A 101 -6.47 5.09 -0.75
C VAL A 101 -6.96 3.88 -1.52
N SER A 102 -8.05 4.04 -2.28
CA SER A 102 -8.53 3.05 -3.24
C SER A 102 -8.71 3.68 -4.60
N THR A 103 -8.46 2.92 -5.67
CA THR A 103 -8.43 3.42 -7.04
C THR A 103 -9.33 2.58 -7.96
N ALA A 104 -9.78 3.14 -9.08
CA ALA A 104 -10.73 2.47 -9.97
C ALA A 104 -10.16 1.23 -10.67
N ASP A 105 -8.82 1.15 -10.81
CA ASP A 105 -8.09 -0.01 -11.31
C ASP A 105 -7.96 -1.17 -10.29
N GLY A 106 -8.58 -1.03 -9.12
CA GLY A 106 -8.75 -2.11 -8.13
C GLY A 106 -7.70 -2.14 -7.03
N HIS A 107 -6.76 -1.19 -7.01
CA HIS A 107 -5.75 -1.11 -5.96
C HIS A 107 -6.29 -0.46 -4.69
N ARG A 108 -5.74 -0.90 -3.55
CA ARG A 108 -6.04 -0.33 -2.23
C ARG A 108 -4.79 -0.33 -1.38
N PHE A 109 -4.44 0.82 -0.81
CA PHE A 109 -3.24 0.97 -0.01
C PHE A 109 -3.41 1.96 1.15
N GLY A 110 -2.87 1.61 2.31
CA GLY A 110 -2.84 2.48 3.49
C GLY A 110 -1.56 3.30 3.54
N PHE A 111 -1.67 4.62 3.37
CA PHE A 111 -0.58 5.55 3.60
C PHE A 111 -0.57 6.00 5.06
N LEU A 112 0.64 6.15 5.61
CA LEU A 112 0.85 6.50 7.01
C LEU A 112 1.08 8.00 7.14
N SER A 113 0.54 8.60 8.20
CA SER A 113 0.79 9.99 8.55
C SER A 113 2.30 10.29 8.60
N GLY A 114 2.68 11.40 7.94
CA GLY A 114 4.05 11.86 7.78
C GLY A 114 4.80 11.23 6.61
N TYR A 115 4.14 10.46 5.74
CA TYR A 115 4.76 9.84 4.58
C TYR A 115 4.17 10.38 3.27
N PRO A 116 4.97 10.41 2.18
CA PRO A 116 4.45 10.73 0.86
C PRO A 116 3.37 9.73 0.43
N MET A 117 2.29 10.23 -0.16
CA MET A 117 1.20 9.40 -0.71
C MET A 117 1.47 9.00 -2.16
N ARG A 118 2.71 8.58 -2.43
CA ARG A 118 3.14 8.19 -3.78
C ARG A 118 4.24 7.15 -3.72
N PHE A 119 4.24 6.26 -4.71
CA PHE A 119 5.34 5.35 -4.96
C PHE A 119 6.30 5.94 -6.00
N PRO A 120 7.61 5.69 -5.87
CA PRO A 120 8.27 4.86 -4.85
C PRO A 120 8.61 5.61 -3.55
N ALA A 121 8.34 6.93 -3.45
CA ALA A 121 8.78 7.74 -2.31
C ALA A 121 8.30 7.23 -0.94
N PHE A 122 7.08 6.68 -0.87
CA PHE A 122 6.58 6.00 0.32
C PHE A 122 7.48 4.82 0.73
N ASP A 123 7.78 3.93 -0.24
CA ASP A 123 8.59 2.73 -0.01
C ASP A 123 10.00 3.09 0.47
N GLU A 124 10.60 4.12 -0.12
CA GLU A 124 11.91 4.63 0.28
C GLU A 124 11.89 5.21 1.71
N ALA A 125 10.90 6.03 2.03
CA ALA A 125 10.76 6.67 3.33
C ALA A 125 10.54 5.63 4.45
N ILE A 126 9.65 4.66 4.24
CA ILE A 126 9.31 3.66 5.25
C ILE A 126 10.49 2.72 5.52
N GLN A 127 11.28 2.38 4.49
CA GLN A 127 12.46 1.54 4.62
C GLN A 127 13.69 2.28 5.18
N SER A 128 13.75 3.60 5.00
CA SER A 128 14.81 4.43 5.59
C SER A 128 14.62 4.58 7.10
N MET A 129 13.41 4.90 7.55
CA MET A 129 13.14 5.19 8.96
C MET A 129 12.82 3.93 9.79
N ASN A 130 12.33 2.85 9.16
CA ASN A 130 12.01 1.52 9.71
C ASN A 130 11.06 1.41 10.92
N PHE A 131 10.77 2.49 11.65
CA PHE A 131 10.01 2.43 12.90
C PHE A 131 8.53 2.06 12.69
N LYS A 132 7.92 2.45 11.56
CA LYS A 132 6.55 2.05 11.19
C LYS A 132 6.48 0.85 10.24
N MET A 133 7.62 0.23 9.90
CA MET A 133 7.64 -0.93 9.02
C MET A 133 7.06 -2.17 9.76
N THR A 134 5.94 -2.70 9.28
CA THR A 134 5.31 -3.93 9.80
C THR A 134 5.41 -5.09 8.80
N GLN A 135 5.14 -6.31 9.27
CA GLN A 135 5.12 -7.50 8.40
C GLN A 135 3.94 -7.44 7.43
N GLU A 136 2.79 -6.98 7.91
CA GLU A 136 1.56 -6.81 7.14
C GLU A 136 1.77 -5.83 5.99
N LEU A 137 2.45 -4.70 6.25
CA LEU A 137 2.78 -3.70 5.23
C LEU A 137 3.72 -4.28 4.17
N ALA A 138 4.79 -4.96 4.61
CA ALA A 138 5.76 -5.57 3.70
C ALA A 138 5.12 -6.66 2.82
N VAL A 139 4.25 -7.50 3.39
CA VAL A 139 3.47 -8.50 2.64
C VAL A 139 2.52 -7.83 1.66
N SER A 140 1.81 -6.78 2.08
CA SER A 140 0.89 -6.03 1.24
C SER A 140 1.62 -5.46 0.01
N ARG A 141 2.76 -4.78 0.21
CA ARG A 141 3.57 -4.22 -0.88
C ARG A 141 4.09 -5.27 -1.85
N LEU A 142 4.50 -6.44 -1.36
CA LEU A 142 4.96 -7.53 -2.24
C LEU A 142 3.83 -8.22 -3.00
N ARG A 143 2.62 -8.23 -2.45
CA ARG A 143 1.43 -8.84 -3.06
C ARG A 143 0.84 -7.97 -4.16
N ASP A 144 0.80 -6.66 -3.93
CA ASP A 144 0.29 -5.67 -4.87
C ASP A 144 1.39 -4.65 -5.22
N PRO A 145 2.33 -5.01 -6.12
CA PRO A 145 3.58 -4.27 -6.32
C PRO A 145 3.44 -3.08 -7.26
N VAL A 146 2.34 -2.32 -7.18
CA VAL A 146 2.16 -1.10 -7.98
C VAL A 146 3.33 -0.16 -7.75
N LEU A 147 4.01 0.21 -8.84
CA LEU A 147 5.17 1.10 -8.87
C LEU A 147 6.27 0.73 -7.85
N LEU A 148 6.33 -0.53 -7.42
CA LEU A 148 7.35 -1.02 -6.50
C LEU A 148 8.67 -1.20 -7.26
N THR A 149 9.71 -0.48 -6.85
CA THR A 149 11.03 -0.66 -7.46
C THR A 149 11.64 -2.01 -7.05
N PRO A 150 12.48 -2.62 -7.91
CA PRO A 150 13.19 -3.85 -7.56
C PRO A 150 13.98 -3.76 -6.26
N GLU A 151 14.66 -2.62 -6.02
CA GLU A 151 15.47 -2.39 -4.82
C GLU A 151 14.59 -2.34 -3.55
N CYS A 152 13.45 -1.64 -3.60
CA CYS A 152 12.49 -1.60 -2.50
C CYS A 152 11.88 -2.98 -2.27
N GLY A 153 11.53 -3.70 -3.33
CA GLY A 153 11.03 -5.08 -3.25
C GLY A 153 12.00 -6.01 -2.53
N GLU A 154 13.28 -5.97 -2.88
CA GLU A 154 14.33 -6.76 -2.22
C GLU A 154 14.48 -6.41 -0.74
N ARG A 155 14.36 -5.12 -0.39
CA ARG A 155 14.41 -4.70 1.02
C ARG A 155 13.20 -5.19 1.82
N TYR A 156 11.99 -5.19 1.26
CA TYR A 156 10.83 -5.79 1.89
C TYR A 156 11.01 -7.31 2.10
N ARG A 157 11.47 -8.03 1.07
CA ARG A 157 11.79 -9.47 1.18
C ARG A 157 12.83 -9.73 2.26
N ARG A 158 13.89 -8.92 2.32
CA ARG A 158 14.94 -9.02 3.34
C ARG A 158 14.41 -8.72 4.75
N TYR A 159 13.56 -7.70 4.90
CA TYR A 159 12.92 -7.37 6.17
C TYR A 159 12.05 -8.53 6.68
N LEU A 160 11.28 -9.15 5.79
CA LEU A 160 10.46 -10.31 6.12
C LEU A 160 11.32 -11.53 6.46
N SER A 161 12.33 -11.79 5.63
CA SER A 161 13.28 -12.89 5.83
C SER A 161 14.01 -12.74 7.16
N SER A 162 14.49 -11.56 7.54
CA SER A 162 15.20 -11.38 8.83
C SER A 162 14.35 -11.66 10.06
N ARG A 163 13.01 -11.63 9.95
CA ARG A 163 12.08 -11.93 11.07
C ARG A 163 11.54 -13.35 11.05
N ILE A 164 11.34 -13.91 9.87
CA ILE A 164 10.77 -15.26 9.70
C ILE A 164 11.88 -16.31 9.64
N MET A 165 13.05 -15.98 9.08
CA MET A 165 14.22 -16.86 9.00
C MET A 165 14.66 -17.33 10.39
N PRO A 166 14.81 -16.48 11.44
CA PRO A 166 15.21 -16.99 12.75
C PRO A 166 14.20 -18.00 13.33
N ARG A 167 12.90 -17.81 13.07
CA ARG A 167 11.86 -18.76 13.50
C ARG A 167 11.93 -20.07 12.70
N ALA A 168 12.20 -19.99 11.41
CA ALA A 168 12.39 -21.18 10.57
C ALA A 168 13.70 -21.91 10.93
N GLU A 169 14.79 -21.20 11.17
CA GLU A 169 16.05 -21.77 11.63
C GLU A 169 15.91 -22.44 13.00
N GLN A 170 15.12 -21.86 13.90
CA GLN A 170 14.77 -22.49 15.18
C GLN A 170 13.98 -23.77 14.95
N ALA A 171 12.97 -23.77 14.07
CA ALA A 171 12.20 -24.96 13.71
C ALA A 171 13.08 -26.05 13.08
N VAL A 172 14.02 -25.68 12.21
CA VAL A 172 15.03 -26.60 11.66
C VAL A 172 15.89 -27.19 12.78
N THR A 173 16.34 -26.37 13.71
CA THR A 173 17.21 -26.80 14.83
C THR A 173 16.46 -27.74 15.78
N SER A 174 15.19 -27.45 16.09
CA SER A 174 14.35 -28.31 16.93
C SER A 174 13.87 -29.57 16.21
N GLY A 175 13.88 -29.59 14.87
CA GLY A 175 13.32 -30.68 14.07
C GLY A 175 11.81 -30.59 13.90
N ASP A 176 11.21 -29.41 14.14
CA ASP A 176 9.77 -29.17 14.07
C ASP A 176 9.32 -28.95 12.62
N THR A 177 9.00 -30.05 11.95
CA THR A 177 8.55 -30.06 10.56
C THR A 177 7.19 -29.40 10.37
N SER A 178 6.29 -29.50 11.35
CA SER A 178 4.95 -28.91 11.28
C SER A 178 5.03 -27.38 11.26
N ARG A 179 5.77 -26.79 12.20
CA ARG A 179 5.97 -25.34 12.27
C ARG A 179 6.74 -24.82 11.07
N LEU A 180 7.71 -25.57 10.57
CA LEU A 180 8.45 -25.19 9.38
C LEU A 180 7.57 -25.19 8.13
N ALA A 181 6.69 -26.19 7.97
CA ALA A 181 5.72 -26.24 6.87
C ALA A 181 4.74 -25.05 6.92
N GLU A 182 4.25 -24.68 8.11
CA GLU A 182 3.43 -23.48 8.31
C GLU A 182 4.17 -22.21 7.85
N LEU A 183 5.42 -22.03 8.27
CA LEU A 183 6.24 -20.90 7.86
C LEU A 183 6.50 -20.88 6.35
N LEU A 184 6.78 -22.02 5.72
CA LEU A 184 7.00 -22.11 4.27
C LEU A 184 5.73 -21.80 3.47
N SER A 185 4.56 -22.17 3.99
CA SER A 185 3.25 -21.91 3.36
C SER A 185 2.91 -20.42 3.24
N THR A 186 3.59 -19.56 4.00
CA THR A 186 3.44 -18.09 3.90
C THR A 186 3.87 -17.52 2.54
N GLY A 187 4.65 -18.28 1.75
CA GLY A 187 5.21 -17.82 0.48
C GLY A 187 6.35 -16.79 0.64
N MET A 188 6.78 -16.52 1.88
CA MET A 188 7.75 -15.46 2.19
C MET A 188 9.21 -15.92 2.08
N PHE A 189 9.43 -17.21 1.83
CA PHE A 189 10.75 -17.78 1.59
C PHE A 189 10.97 -17.87 0.09
N ASP A 190 12.04 -17.24 -0.40
CA ASP A 190 12.53 -17.49 -1.75
C ASP A 190 13.34 -18.78 -1.82
N ASP A 191 13.69 -19.16 -3.03
CA ASP A 191 14.43 -20.37 -3.35
C ASP A 191 15.82 -20.40 -2.66
N ALA A 192 16.46 -19.24 -2.48
CA ALA A 192 17.74 -19.11 -1.78
C ALA A 192 17.59 -19.34 -0.25
N SER A 193 16.52 -18.81 0.34
CA SER A 193 16.20 -18.99 1.76
C SER A 193 15.92 -20.45 2.09
N VAL A 194 15.15 -21.15 1.25
CA VAL A 194 14.87 -22.58 1.45
C VAL A 194 16.16 -23.42 1.35
N ARG A 195 17.08 -23.08 0.43
CA ARG A 195 18.41 -23.73 0.35
C ARG A 195 19.24 -23.48 1.61
N THR A 196 19.23 -22.26 2.16
CA THR A 196 19.94 -21.91 3.39
C THR A 196 19.45 -22.74 4.59
N LEU A 197 18.13 -22.90 4.72
CA LEU A 197 17.52 -23.75 5.75
C LEU A 197 17.91 -25.23 5.58
N MET A 198 18.00 -25.70 4.33
CA MET A 198 18.37 -27.08 4.02
C MET A 198 19.83 -27.37 4.40
N GLU A 199 20.76 -26.48 4.08
CA GLU A 199 22.16 -26.61 4.50
C GLU A 199 22.29 -26.68 6.01
N ARG A 200 21.50 -25.87 6.73
CA ARG A 200 21.47 -25.88 8.19
C ARG A 200 20.90 -27.18 8.74
N SER A 201 19.84 -27.71 8.14
CA SER A 201 19.24 -29.01 8.47
C SER A 201 20.21 -30.18 8.25
N LEU A 202 20.99 -30.13 7.17
CA LEU A 202 22.05 -31.09 6.89
C LEU A 202 23.14 -31.07 7.98
N ARG A 203 23.60 -29.87 8.36
CA ARG A 203 24.60 -29.70 9.44
C ARG A 203 24.09 -30.21 10.80
N SER A 204 22.80 -30.06 11.09
CA SER A 204 22.19 -30.49 12.35
C SER A 204 21.69 -31.94 12.35
N GLY A 205 21.84 -32.68 11.24
CA GLY A 205 21.44 -34.09 11.13
C GLY A 205 19.92 -34.32 11.11
N LYS A 206 19.12 -33.30 10.79
CA LYS A 206 17.64 -33.37 10.84
C LYS A 206 17.08 -33.87 9.51
N THR A 207 17.22 -35.17 9.25
CA THR A 207 16.87 -35.81 7.96
C THR A 207 15.41 -35.61 7.52
N ALA A 208 14.46 -35.61 8.47
CA ALA A 208 13.04 -35.34 8.18
C ALA A 208 12.80 -33.91 7.67
N VAL A 209 13.45 -32.92 8.30
CA VAL A 209 13.40 -31.52 7.89
C VAL A 209 14.06 -31.32 6.53
N THR A 210 15.20 -31.97 6.29
CA THR A 210 15.88 -31.92 4.98
C THR A 210 15.00 -32.45 3.85
N SER A 211 14.32 -33.58 4.09
CA SER A 211 13.43 -34.19 3.09
C SER A 211 12.23 -33.30 2.75
N MET A 212 11.69 -32.61 3.76
CA MET A 212 10.62 -31.63 3.58
C MET A 212 11.09 -30.43 2.74
N LEU A 213 12.23 -29.82 3.07
CA LEU A 213 12.77 -28.66 2.34
C LEU A 213 13.11 -29.01 0.88
N MET A 214 13.61 -30.22 0.63
CA MET A 214 13.84 -30.75 -0.72
C MET A 214 12.54 -30.90 -1.51
N SER A 215 11.49 -31.42 -0.86
CA SER A 215 10.17 -31.58 -1.49
C SER A 215 9.55 -30.22 -1.85
N GLU A 216 9.73 -29.22 -0.99
CA GLU A 216 9.28 -27.85 -1.23
C GLU A 216 9.96 -27.23 -2.46
N LEU A 217 11.29 -27.29 -2.54
CA LEU A 217 12.05 -26.82 -3.73
C LEU A 217 11.65 -27.55 -5.01
N TYR A 218 11.37 -28.84 -4.92
CA TYR A 218 10.94 -29.63 -6.08
C TYR A 218 9.53 -29.25 -6.55
N SER A 219 8.61 -29.01 -5.60
CA SER A 219 7.24 -28.58 -5.88
C SER A 219 7.23 -27.24 -6.63
N ARG A 220 8.04 -26.27 -6.19
CA ARG A 220 8.15 -24.94 -6.80
C ARG A 220 8.63 -24.98 -8.24
N ARG A 221 9.71 -25.72 -8.54
CA ARG A 221 10.21 -25.91 -9.92
C ARG A 221 9.22 -26.62 -10.85
N LYS A 222 8.34 -27.46 -10.30
CA LYS A 222 7.31 -28.15 -11.08
C LYS A 222 6.11 -27.23 -11.37
N GLY A 223 5.82 -26.29 -10.47
CA GLY A 223 4.83 -25.22 -10.68
C GLY A 223 5.25 -24.22 -11.75
N GLU A 224 6.51 -23.77 -11.76
CA GLU A 224 7.06 -22.85 -12.77
C GLU A 224 7.06 -23.43 -14.21
N LYS A 225 7.09 -24.76 -14.36
CA LYS A 225 7.03 -25.42 -15.69
C LYS A 225 5.61 -25.61 -16.24
N ARG A 226 4.58 -25.24 -15.49
CA ARG A 226 3.16 -25.43 -15.85
C ARG A 226 2.38 -24.12 -16.01
N ALA A 227 3.00 -22.99 -15.72
CA ALA A 227 2.54 -21.66 -16.10
C ALA A 227 3.25 -21.22 -17.40
#